data_AF-A0A9X2PZW5-F1
#
_entry.id   AF-A0A9X2PZW5-F1
#
_cell.length_a   1.000
_cell.length_b   1.000
_cell.length_c   1.000
_cell.angle_alpha   90.00
_cell.angle_beta   90.00
_cell.angle_gamma   90.00
#
_symmetry.space_group_name_H-M   'P 1'
#
loop_
_entity.id
_entity.type
_entity.pdbx_description
1 polymer ?
#
loop_
_entity_poly.entity_id
_entity_poly.type
_entity_poly.pdbx_seq_one_letter_code
_entity_poly.pdbx_strand_id
1 'polypeptide(L)'
;MARHRRYELTDEQFERIEEALPEVDGRGRPYEDHRKVVNGIFRADGSGAPWRDLPERYGSWWAAHDRFRRWAEDGTLQSIVETLQGKLDAEGRIDWEQFNVDSTTVRASRSAAGGPTDDKKGTEPPEKTKE
;
A
#
# COMPACT_ATOMS: atom_id res chain seq x y z
N MET A 1 -26.89 -14.55 4.28
CA MET A 1 -25.60 -13.84 4.48
C MET A 1 -25.23 -13.17 3.18
N ALA A 2 -24.97 -11.86 3.19
CA ALA A 2 -24.55 -11.15 1.99
C ALA A 2 -23.20 -11.69 1.50
N ARG A 3 -23.07 -11.97 0.19
CA ARG A 3 -21.81 -12.42 -0.40
C ARG A 3 -20.83 -11.26 -0.43
N HIS A 4 -19.81 -11.31 0.42
CA HIS A 4 -18.75 -10.32 0.45
C HIS A 4 -17.88 -10.40 -0.80
N ARG A 5 -17.47 -9.25 -1.35
CA ARG A 5 -16.52 -9.23 -2.48
C ARG A 5 -15.11 -9.50 -1.96
N ARG A 6 -14.22 -9.97 -2.83
CA ARG A 6 -12.82 -10.34 -2.48
C ARG A 6 -12.06 -9.29 -1.66
N TYR A 7 -12.34 -8.00 -1.89
CA TYR A 7 -11.62 -6.87 -1.30
C TYR A 7 -12.49 -6.06 -0.34
N GLU A 8 -13.57 -6.64 0.17
CA GLU A 8 -14.46 -5.97 1.11
C GLU A 8 -14.38 -6.69 2.46
N LEU A 9 -14.27 -5.90 3.53
CA LEU A 9 -14.28 -6.40 4.90
C LEU A 9 -15.70 -6.75 5.31
N THR A 10 -15.85 -7.92 5.92
CA THR A 10 -17.06 -8.29 6.70
C THR A 10 -17.32 -7.28 7.82
N ASP A 11 -18.55 -7.25 8.33
CA ASP A 11 -18.92 -6.37 9.45
C ASP A 11 -17.99 -6.63 10.64
N GLU A 12 -17.82 -7.89 11.03
CA GLU A 12 -16.93 -8.32 12.12
C GLU A 12 -15.46 -7.99 11.89
N GLN A 13 -14.99 -7.93 10.64
CA GLN A 13 -13.62 -7.51 10.35
C GLN A 13 -13.47 -5.99 10.43
N PHE A 14 -14.49 -5.25 9.97
CA PHE A 14 -14.48 -3.80 10.04
C PHE A 14 -14.53 -3.31 11.49
N GLU A 15 -15.39 -3.90 12.32
CA GLU A 15 -15.49 -3.58 13.75
C GLU A 15 -14.14 -3.75 14.48
N ARG A 16 -13.31 -4.73 14.08
CA ARG A 16 -11.99 -4.92 14.69
C ARG A 16 -11.02 -3.76 14.44
N ILE A 17 -11.15 -3.05 13.32
CA ILE A 17 -10.28 -1.94 12.94
C ILE A 17 -10.89 -0.56 13.21
N GLU A 18 -12.20 -0.48 13.41
CA GLU A 18 -12.94 0.78 13.49
C GLU A 18 -12.40 1.70 14.59
N GLU A 19 -12.03 1.14 15.75
CA GLU A 19 -11.45 1.87 16.88
C GLU A 19 -10.10 2.53 16.58
N ALA A 20 -9.36 2.03 15.58
CA ALA A 20 -8.07 2.58 15.16
C ALA A 20 -8.23 3.65 14.06
N LEU A 21 -9.44 3.86 13.55
CA LEU A 21 -9.71 4.87 12.53
C LEU A 21 -9.83 6.25 13.19
N PRO A 22 -9.33 7.30 12.53
CA PRO A 22 -9.36 8.65 13.10
C PRO A 22 -10.80 9.13 13.26
N GLU A 23 -11.09 9.84 14.36
CA GLU A 23 -12.41 10.40 14.56
C GLU A 23 -12.75 11.43 13.47
N VAL A 24 -14.00 11.40 13.02
CA VAL A 24 -14.54 12.44 12.13
C VAL A 24 -14.85 13.66 13.00
N ASP A 25 -13.87 14.52 13.25
CA ASP A 25 -13.96 15.67 14.17
C ASP A 25 -14.93 16.79 13.71
N GLY A 26 -15.61 16.59 12.57
CA GLY A 26 -16.61 17.48 12.00
C GLY A 26 -16.05 18.82 11.49
N ARG A 27 -14.73 19.01 11.51
CA ARG A 27 -14.10 20.25 11.01
C ARG A 27 -13.77 20.10 9.53
N GLY A 28 -14.47 20.87 8.70
CA GLY A 28 -14.28 20.87 7.25
C GLY A 28 -15.24 19.92 6.52
N ARG A 29 -14.86 19.48 5.32
CA ARG A 29 -15.72 18.58 4.52
C ARG A 29 -15.80 17.21 5.22
N PRO A 30 -17.02 16.69 5.49
CA PRO A 30 -17.18 15.37 6.09
C PRO A 30 -16.40 14.31 5.33
N TYR A 31 -15.75 13.40 6.06
CA TYR A 31 -15.12 12.25 5.45
C TYR A 31 -16.16 11.40 4.72
N GLU A 32 -15.76 10.84 3.58
CA GLU A 32 -16.50 9.71 3.03
C GLU A 32 -16.45 8.56 4.03
N ASP A 33 -17.53 7.78 4.08
CA ASP A 33 -17.68 6.58 4.90
C ASP A 33 -16.36 5.77 4.94
N HIS A 34 -15.78 5.64 6.14
CA HIS A 34 -14.51 4.95 6.35
C HIS A 34 -14.52 3.54 5.78
N ARG A 35 -15.65 2.84 5.84
CA ARG A 35 -15.77 1.49 5.30
C ARG A 35 -15.64 1.48 3.78
N LYS A 36 -16.21 2.47 3.09
CA LYS A 36 -16.04 2.60 1.64
C LYS A 36 -14.60 2.89 1.28
N VAL A 37 -13.95 3.79 2.02
CA VAL A 37 -12.56 4.16 1.80
C VAL A 37 -11.63 2.97 2.04
N VAL A 38 -11.73 2.28 3.17
CA VAL A 38 -10.91 1.11 3.50
C VAL A 38 -11.09 -0.01 2.46
N ASN A 39 -12.34 -0.34 2.10
CA ASN A 39 -12.60 -1.32 1.05
C ASN A 39 -12.06 -0.87 -0.32
N GLY A 40 -12.10 0.44 -0.60
CA GLY A 40 -11.53 1.03 -1.80
C GLY A 40 -10.01 0.87 -1.85
N ILE A 41 -9.33 1.16 -0.72
CA ILE A 41 -7.89 0.96 -0.55
C ILE A 41 -7.54 -0.51 -0.77
N PHE A 42 -8.23 -1.44 -0.11
CA PHE A 42 -7.98 -2.89 -0.28
C PHE A 42 -8.24 -3.37 -1.71
N ARG A 43 -9.23 -2.80 -2.40
CA ARG A 43 -9.44 -3.11 -3.81
C ARG A 43 -8.30 -2.57 -4.67
N ALA A 44 -7.82 -1.35 -4.43
CA ALA A 44 -6.73 -0.77 -5.23
C ALA A 44 -5.42 -1.54 -4.99
N ASP A 45 -5.02 -1.67 -3.73
CA ASP A 45 -3.77 -2.30 -3.30
C ASP A 45 -3.78 -3.82 -3.60
N GLY A 46 -4.81 -4.53 -3.14
CA GLY A 46 -4.88 -6.00 -3.26
C GLY A 46 -5.14 -6.51 -4.69
N SER A 47 -5.52 -5.65 -5.64
CA SER A 47 -5.62 -6.03 -7.06
C SER A 47 -4.46 -5.51 -7.92
N GLY A 48 -3.68 -4.55 -7.41
CA GLY A 48 -2.65 -3.84 -8.17
C GLY A 48 -3.19 -3.00 -9.33
N ALA A 49 -4.52 -2.89 -9.50
CA ALA A 49 -5.08 -2.09 -10.59
C ALA A 49 -4.99 -0.59 -10.28
N PRO A 50 -4.89 0.27 -11.31
CA PRO A 50 -4.75 1.70 -11.13
C PRO A 50 -5.83 2.28 -10.22
N TRP A 51 -5.46 3.25 -9.37
CA TRP A 51 -6.41 3.96 -8.52
C TRP A 51 -7.56 4.58 -9.33
N ARG A 52 -7.28 5.07 -10.55
CA ARG A 52 -8.30 5.62 -11.45
C ARG A 52 -9.39 4.63 -11.86
N ASP A 53 -9.13 3.33 -11.74
CA ASP A 53 -10.08 2.26 -12.05
C ASP A 53 -10.83 1.77 -10.79
N LEU A 54 -10.78 2.56 -9.71
CA LEU A 54 -11.53 2.26 -8.50
C LEU A 54 -13.03 2.34 -8.80
N PRO A 55 -13.80 1.28 -8.53
CA PRO A 55 -15.24 1.29 -8.77
C PRO A 55 -15.95 2.36 -7.94
N GLU A 56 -16.91 3.06 -8.56
CA GLU A 56 -17.66 4.18 -7.96
C GLU A 56 -18.35 3.84 -6.63
N ARG A 57 -18.65 2.57 -6.38
CA ARG A 57 -19.22 2.11 -5.10
C ARG A 57 -18.34 2.43 -3.87
N TYR A 58 -17.03 2.59 -4.08
CA TYR A 58 -16.08 2.97 -3.02
C TYR A 58 -15.90 4.48 -2.89
N GLY A 59 -16.64 5.27 -3.66
CA GLY A 59 -16.52 6.72 -3.67
C GLY A 59 -15.51 7.22 -4.70
N SER A 60 -15.04 8.45 -4.49
CA SER A 60 -14.07 9.08 -5.39
C SER A 60 -12.69 8.42 -5.27
N TRP A 61 -12.13 7.98 -6.40
CA TRP A 61 -10.78 7.41 -6.42
C TRP A 61 -9.73 8.36 -5.84
N TRP A 62 -9.87 9.66 -6.11
CA TRP A 62 -8.92 10.67 -5.63
C TRP A 62 -9.01 10.83 -4.12
N ALA A 63 -10.23 10.80 -3.57
CA ALA A 63 -10.43 10.90 -2.12
C ALA A 63 -9.92 9.65 -1.39
N ALA A 64 -10.15 8.46 -1.95
CA ALA A 64 -9.60 7.21 -1.41
C ALA A 64 -8.07 7.20 -1.43
N HIS A 65 -7.46 7.62 -2.55
CA HIS A 65 -6.01 7.72 -2.67
C HIS A 65 -5.40 8.78 -1.74
N ASP A 66 -5.99 9.98 -1.66
CA ASP A 66 -5.51 11.04 -0.76
C ASP A 66 -5.64 10.59 0.71
N ARG A 67 -6.70 9.85 1.05
CA ARG A 67 -6.84 9.28 2.40
C ARG A 67 -5.77 8.23 2.69
N PHE A 68 -5.55 7.30 1.76
CA PHE A 68 -4.48 6.30 1.88
C PHE A 68 -3.13 6.98 2.11
N ARG A 69 -2.79 7.99 1.29
CA ARG A 69 -1.54 8.74 1.43
C ARG A 69 -1.42 9.41 2.79
N ARG A 70 -2.46 10.12 3.24
CA ARG A 70 -2.44 10.78 4.56
C ARG A 70 -2.30 9.77 5.70
N TRP A 71 -3.05 8.67 5.66
CA TRP A 71 -3.00 7.62 6.68
C TRP A 71 -1.65 6.88 6.71
N ALA A 72 -0.96 6.81 5.59
CA ALA A 72 0.41 6.31 5.54
C ALA A 72 1.40 7.32 6.15
N GLU A 73 1.21 8.62 5.88
CA GLU A 73 2.08 9.69 6.39
C GLU A 73 1.90 9.98 7.89
N ASP A 74 0.67 9.92 8.39
CA ASP A 74 0.32 10.24 9.78
C ASP A 74 0.37 9.03 10.73
N GLY A 75 0.63 7.83 10.20
CA GLY A 75 0.75 6.60 10.98
C GLY A 75 -0.57 5.88 11.27
N THR A 76 -1.71 6.37 10.78
CA THR A 76 -3.01 5.69 10.94
C THR A 76 -2.98 4.24 10.45
N LEU A 77 -2.36 3.97 9.29
CA LEU A 77 -2.26 2.60 8.78
C LEU A 77 -1.45 1.69 9.72
N GLN A 78 -0.39 2.23 10.32
CA GLN A 78 0.41 1.50 11.29
C GLN A 78 -0.38 1.22 12.56
N SER A 79 -1.10 2.21 13.09
CA SER A 79 -1.98 2.06 14.25
C SER A 79 -3.06 0.98 14.05
N ILE A 80 -3.64 0.90 12.85
CA ILE A 80 -4.60 -0.17 12.50
C ILE A 80 -3.95 -1.55 12.60
N VAL A 81 -2.74 -1.72 12.04
CA VAL A 81 -2.01 -2.99 12.08
C VAL A 81 -1.63 -3.36 13.51
N GLU A 82 -1.08 -2.42 14.28
CA GLU A 82 -0.68 -2.65 15.68
C GLU A 82 -1.89 -3.00 16.56
N THR A 83 -3.02 -2.33 16.36
CA THR A 83 -4.28 -2.63 17.07
C THR A 83 -4.76 -4.03 16.75
N LEU A 84 -4.75 -4.43 15.47
CA LEU A 84 -5.12 -5.79 15.06
C LEU A 84 -4.15 -6.83 15.62
N GLN A 85 -2.85 -6.55 15.59
CA GLN A 85 -1.84 -7.45 16.14
C GLN A 85 -2.05 -7.64 17.64
N GLY A 86 -2.26 -6.57 18.41
CA GLY A 86 -2.55 -6.67 19.83
C GLY A 86 -3.81 -7.49 20.14
N LYS A 87 -4.89 -7.31 19.36
CA LYS A 87 -6.11 -8.11 19.49
C LYS A 87 -5.85 -9.59 19.22
N LEU A 88 -5.14 -9.91 18.14
CA LEU A 88 -4.85 -11.29 17.74
C LEU A 88 -3.83 -11.97 18.68
N ASP A 89 -2.87 -11.22 19.20
CA ASP A 89 -1.91 -11.71 20.20
C ASP A 89 -2.61 -12.08 21.51
N ALA A 90 -3.52 -11.22 21.99
CA ALA A 90 -4.35 -11.51 23.16
C ALA A 90 -5.26 -12.74 22.96
N GLU A 91 -5.69 -13.01 21.72
CA GLU A 91 -6.42 -14.22 21.34
C GLU A 91 -5.52 -15.46 21.17
N GLY A 92 -4.19 -15.33 21.32
CA GLY A 92 -3.22 -16.41 21.11
C GLY A 92 -3.11 -16.85 19.65
N ARG A 93 -3.43 -15.97 18.70
CA ARG A 93 -3.49 -16.24 17.26
C ARG A 93 -2.26 -15.82 16.48
N ILE A 94 -1.30 -15.17 17.13
CA ILE A 94 -0.01 -14.80 16.54
C ILE A 94 1.04 -15.77 17.05
N ASP A 95 1.70 -16.44 16.11
CA ASP A 95 2.90 -17.22 16.36
C ASP A 95 4.12 -16.33 16.08
N TRP A 96 4.77 -15.87 17.14
CA TRP A 96 5.95 -15.01 17.06
C TRP A 96 7.24 -15.75 16.66
N GLU A 97 7.22 -17.09 16.62
CA GLU A 97 8.32 -17.89 16.07
C GLU A 97 8.22 -18.01 14.54
N GLN A 98 7.07 -17.69 13.95
CA GLN A 98 6.82 -17.75 12.52
C GLN A 98 7.18 -16.43 11.83
N PHE A 99 8.13 -16.48 10.89
CA PHE A 99 8.53 -15.35 10.06
C PHE A 99 8.14 -15.57 8.60
N ASN A 100 7.47 -14.59 8.01
CA ASN A 100 7.16 -14.54 6.59
C ASN A 100 8.05 -13.47 5.93
N VAL A 101 8.85 -13.86 4.94
CA VAL A 101 9.72 -12.95 4.19
C VAL A 101 9.21 -12.87 2.76
N ASP A 102 8.79 -11.67 2.33
CA ASP A 102 8.55 -11.39 0.92
C ASP A 102 9.71 -10.59 0.32
N SER A 103 9.89 -10.69 -1.00
CA SER A 103 10.80 -9.82 -1.73
C SER A 103 10.21 -9.50 -3.09
N THR A 104 10.40 -8.26 -3.54
CA THR A 104 10.06 -7.82 -4.89
C THR A 104 11.33 -7.41 -5.62
N THR A 105 11.60 -8.02 -6.77
CA THR A 105 12.74 -7.65 -7.63
C THR A 105 12.24 -6.96 -8.88
N VAL A 106 12.71 -5.74 -9.14
CA VAL A 106 12.45 -5.03 -10.40
C VAL A 106 13.77 -4.87 -11.15
N ARG A 107 13.78 -5.23 -12.45
CA ARG A 107 14.96 -5.02 -13.29
C ARG A 107 15.25 -3.52 -13.40
N ALA A 108 16.48 -3.12 -13.14
CA ALA A 108 16.91 -1.75 -13.34
C ALA A 108 16.72 -1.31 -14.81
N SER A 109 16.34 -0.06 -15.03
CA SER A 109 16.25 0.48 -16.39
C SER A 109 17.62 0.48 -17.06
N ARG A 110 17.68 0.41 -18.40
CA ARG A 110 18.93 0.50 -19.16
C ARG A 110 19.76 1.76 -18.85
N SER A 111 19.10 2.81 -18.35
CA SER A 111 19.71 4.10 -18.02
C SER A 111 20.15 4.21 -16.56
N ALA A 112 19.89 3.20 -15.73
CA ALA A 112 20.28 3.19 -14.32
C ALA A 112 21.79 2.99 -14.09
N ALA A 113 22.54 2.58 -15.12
CA ALA A 113 23.98 2.34 -15.05
C ALA A 113 24.83 3.64 -14.96
N GLY A 114 24.20 4.81 -15.03
CA GLY A 114 24.89 6.10 -15.08
C GLY A 114 25.60 6.35 -16.41
N GLY A 115 25.92 7.62 -16.67
CA GLY A 115 26.87 7.98 -17.73
C GLY A 115 28.32 7.77 -17.24
N PRO A 116 29.30 7.65 -18.15
CA PRO A 116 30.70 7.59 -17.75
C PRO A 116 31.09 8.85 -16.94
N THR A 117 31.72 8.65 -15.78
CA THR A 117 32.39 9.71 -15.01
C THR A 117 33.71 10.10 -15.69
N ASP A 118 34.22 11.31 -15.43
CA ASP A 118 35.45 11.82 -16.06
C ASP A 118 36.67 10.91 -15.86
N ASP A 119 36.68 10.08 -14.81
CA ASP A 119 37.69 9.04 -14.56
C ASP A 119 37.74 7.93 -15.65
N LYS A 120 36.69 7.80 -16.47
CA LYS A 120 36.61 6.82 -17.58
C LYS A 120 36.93 7.42 -18.94
N LYS A 121 37.39 8.67 -19.01
CA LYS A 121 37.74 9.35 -20.27
C LYS A 121 39.07 8.86 -20.89
N GLY A 122 39.75 7.91 -20.25
CA GLY A 122 41.07 7.41 -20.66
C GLY A 122 41.15 5.97 -21.18
N THR A 123 40.05 5.22 -21.29
CA THR A 123 40.12 3.90 -21.93
C THR A 123 40.06 4.07 -23.44
N GLU A 124 41.23 4.06 -24.09
CA GLU A 124 41.33 3.99 -25.54
C GLU A 124 40.51 2.81 -26.08
N PRO A 125 39.79 2.99 -27.20
CA PRO A 125 39.08 1.89 -27.82
C PRO A 125 40.08 0.80 -28.24
N PRO A 126 39.72 -0.49 -28.13
CA PRO A 126 40.61 -1.57 -28.58
C PRO A 126 40.93 -1.38 -30.06
N GLU A 127 42.22 -1.48 -30.41
CA GLU A 127 42.68 -1.38 -31.79
C GLU A 127 41.89 -2.35 -32.67
N LYS A 128 41.28 -1.82 -33.73
CA LYS A 128 40.69 -2.65 -34.78
C LYS A 128 41.83 -3.28 -35.55
N THR A 129 42.08 -4.56 -35.31
CA THR A 129 42.87 -5.39 -36.22
C THR A 129 42.12 -5.44 -37.55
N LYS A 130 42.64 -4.75 -38.56
CA LYS A 130 42.24 -4.93 -39.95
C LYS A 130 43.02 -6.12 -40.50
N GLU A 131 42.32 -7.15 -40.94
CA GLU A 131 42.82 -8.09 -41.95
C GLU A 131 42.98 -7.39 -43.31
#